data_AF-A0A2N2HU87-F1
#
_entry.id   AF-A0A2N2HU87-F1
#
_cell.length_a   1.000
_cell.length_b   1.000
_cell.length_c   1.000
_cell.angle_alpha   90.00
_cell.angle_beta   90.00
_cell.angle_gamma   90.00
#
_symmetry.space_group_name_H-M   'P 1'
#
loop_
_entity.id
_entity.type
_entity.pdbx_description
1 polymer ?
#
loop_
_entity_poly.entity_id
_entity_poly.type
_entity_poly.pdbx_seq_one_letter_code
_entity_poly.pdbx_strand_id
1 'polypeptide(L)' 'MKVRITEYLDIELDTEQWQCNRCNHVLGPASADYKRGCLVAEVPIAEAHPALTEG' A
#
# COMPACT_ATOMS: atom_id res chain seq x y z
N MET A 1 12.60 2.22 15.75
CA MET A 1 12.39 0.75 15.73
C MET A 1 11.34 0.41 14.67
N LYS A 2 11.65 -0.49 13.74
CA LYS A 2 10.68 -0.93 12.70
C LYS A 2 9.90 -2.17 13.13
N VAL A 3 8.59 -2.14 12.91
CA VAL A 3 7.70 -3.30 13.09
C VAL A 3 7.02 -3.60 11.76
N ARG A 4 7.02 -4.88 11.37
CA ARG A 4 6.32 -5.34 10.16
C ARG A 4 4.83 -5.49 10.44
N ILE A 5 4.00 -4.71 9.75
CA ILE A 5 2.54 -4.73 9.92
C ILE A 5 1.89 -5.65 8.88
N THR A 6 2.37 -5.62 7.65
CA THR A 6 1.98 -6.55 6.58
C THR A 6 3.20 -7.01 5.78
N GLU A 7 3.02 -7.89 4.79
CA GLU A 7 4.10 -8.40 3.94
C GLU A 7 5.02 -7.30 3.36
N TYR A 8 4.46 -6.13 3.00
CA TYR A 8 5.21 -5.04 2.34
C TYR A 8 5.15 -3.70 3.08
N LEU A 9 4.56 -3.65 4.27
CA LEU A 9 4.38 -2.42 5.03
C LEU A 9 5.02 -2.54 6.42
N ASP A 10 5.98 -1.66 6.68
CA ASP A 10 6.56 -1.47 8.00
C ASP A 10 6.08 -0.15 8.61
N ILE A 11 5.98 -0.10 9.94
CA ILE A 11 5.89 1.14 10.71
C ILE A 11 7.22 1.42 11.39
N GLU A 12 7.77 2.62 11.20
CA GLU A 12 8.94 3.13 11.92
C GLU A 12 8.47 3.90 13.15
N LEU A 13 8.60 3.29 14.32
CA LEU A 13 8.05 3.79 15.58
C LEU A 13 8.77 5.03 16.11
N ASP A 14 10.05 5.22 15.77
CA ASP A 14 10.80 6.37 16.30
C ASP A 14 10.41 7.67 15.58
N THR A 15 9.95 7.56 14.34
CA THR A 15 9.55 8.70 13.50
C THR A 15 8.05 8.75 13.24
N GLU A 16 7.32 7.74 13.71
CA GLU A 16 5.89 7.54 13.46
C GLU A 16 5.54 7.60 11.96
N GLN A 17 6.26 6.84 11.14
CA GLN A 17 6.08 6.83 9.68
C GLN A 17 5.77 5.44 9.14
N TRP A 18 4.88 5.39 8.15
CA TRP A 18 4.74 4.23 7.27
C TRP A 18 5.91 4.18 6.30
N GLN A 19 6.47 2.99 6.10
CA GLN A 19 7.52 2.75 5.11
C GLN A 19 7.23 1.48 4.30
N CYS A 20 7.52 1.52 3.01
CA CYS A 20 7.55 0.32 2.19
C CYS A 20 8.66 -0.60 2.68
N ASN A 21 8.35 -1.83 3.08
CA ASN A 21 9.34 -2.80 3.55
C ASN A 21 10.36 -3.15 2.45
N ARG A 22 9.97 -3.09 1.18
CA ARG A 22 10.81 -3.52 0.05
C ARG A 22 11.86 -2.48 -0.36
N CYS A 23 11.51 -1.20 -0.32
CA CYS A 23 12.39 -0.12 -0.80
C CYS A 23 12.69 0.96 0.25
N ASN A 24 12.15 0.85 1.47
CA ASN A 24 12.24 1.84 2.55
C ASN A 24 11.70 3.23 2.19
N HIS A 25 10.91 3.36 1.12
CA HIS A 25 10.26 4.62 0.80
C HIS A 25 9.28 5.00 1.90
N VAL A 26 9.33 6.25 2.35
CA VAL A 26 8.41 6.82 3.33
C VAL A 26 7.07 7.07 2.65
N LEU A 27 6.00 6.43 3.16
CA LEU A 27 4.63 6.59 2.65
C LEU A 27 3.86 7.69 3.40
N GLY A 28 4.41 8.21 4.49
CA GLY A 28 3.82 9.30 5.27
C GLY A 28 3.61 8.96 6.73
N PRO A 29 2.88 9.81 7.48
CA PRO A 29 2.72 9.64 8.93
C PRO A 29 1.86 8.43 9.27
N ALA A 30 2.22 7.73 10.33
CA ALA A 30 1.52 6.55 10.85
C ALA A 30 0.10 6.87 11.37
N SER A 31 -0.17 8.14 11.69
CA SER A 31 -1.48 8.64 12.09
C SER A 31 -2.47 8.79 10.93
N ALA A 32 -2.03 8.60 9.69
CA ALA A 32 -2.87 8.60 8.49
C ALA A 32 -2.81 7.23 7.78
N ASP A 33 -3.74 7.01 6.84
CA ASP A 33 -3.73 5.82 5.99
C ASP A 33 -2.52 5.85 5.04
N TYR A 34 -1.69 4.80 5.08
CA TYR A 34 -0.49 4.64 4.25
C TYR A 34 -0.80 4.71 2.74
N LYS A 35 -2.03 4.40 2.31
CA LYS A 35 -2.46 4.49 0.91
C LYS A 35 -2.34 5.89 0.34
N ARG A 36 -2.37 6.94 1.18
CA ARG A 36 -2.18 8.34 0.76
C ARG A 36 -0.77 8.62 0.23
N GLY A 37 0.23 7.83 0.60
CA GLY A 37 1.59 7.89 0.05
C GLY A 37 1.85 6.95 -1.11
N CYS A 38 0.82 6.21 -1.56
CA CYS A 38 0.94 5.29 -2.67
C CYS A 38 0.42 5.94 -3.96
N LEU A 39 0.96 5.49 -5.10
CA LEU A 39 0.30 5.68 -6.37
C LEU A 39 -0.87 4.70 -6.46
N VAL A 40 -2.08 5.22 -6.66
CA VAL A 40 -3.30 4.42 -6.76
C VAL A 40 -3.86 4.58 -8.17
N ALA A 41 -4.14 3.46 -8.83
CA ALA A 41 -4.78 3.42 -10.14
C ALA A 41 -6.15 2.75 -10.03
N GLU A 42 -7.15 3.32 -10.69
CA GLU A 42 -8.43 2.67 -10.91
C GLU A 42 -8.30 1.75 -12.13
N VAL A 43 -8.62 0.47 -11.95
CA VAL A 43 -8.58 -0.54 -13.02
C VAL A 43 -10.01 -0.98 -13.31
N PRO A 44 -10.53 -0.81 -14.54
CA PRO A 44 -11.84 -1.29 -14.91
C PRO A 44 -12.00 -2.79 -14.66
N ILE A 45 -13.19 -3.21 -14.22
CA ILE A 45 -13.42 -4.62 -13.85
C ILE A 45 -13.10 -5.59 -14.99
N ALA A 46 -13.42 -5.23 -16.24
CA ALA A 46 -13.17 -6.06 -17.41
C ALA A 46 -11.68 -6.22 -17.73
N GLU A 47 -10.83 -5.28 -17.29
CA GLU A 47 -9.37 -5.37 -17.43
C GLU A 47 -8.78 -6.26 -16.33
N ALA A 48 -9.20 -6.06 -15.09
CA ALA A 48 -8.74 -6.87 -13.96
C ALA A 48 -9.25 -8.32 -14.02
N HIS A 49 -10.47 -8.50 -14.52
CA HIS A 49 -11.21 -9.76 -14.54
C HIS A 49 -11.97 -9.93 -15.87
N PRO A 50 -11.38 -10.66 -16.85
CA PRO A 50 -12.05 -10.97 -18.10
C PRO A 50 -13.36 -11.74 -17.87
N ALA A 51 -14.37 -11.45 -18.69
CA ALA A 51 -15.65 -12.15 -18.63
C ALA A 51 -15.50 -13.64 -18.99
N LEU A 52 -16.19 -14.51 -18.27
CA LEU A 52 -16.17 -15.96 -18.50
C LEU A 52 -17.31 -16.44 -19.43
N THR A 53 -18.37 -15.65 -19.54
CA THR A 53 -19.56 -15.95 -20.35
C THR A 53 -20.02 -14.69 -21.06
N GLU A 54 -20.58 -14.86 -22.25
CA GLU A 54 -21.31 -13.81 -22.97
C GLU A 54 -22.82 -13.99 -22.71
N GLY A 55 -23.55 -12.88 -22.59
CA GLY A 55 -25.00 -12.87 -22.39
C GLY A 55 -25.78 -13.15 -23.67
#